data_AF-A0A7S3VVI4-F1
#
_entry.id   AF-A0A7S3VVI4-F1
#
_cell.length_a   1.000
_cell.length_b   1.000
_cell.length_c   1.000
_cell.angle_alpha   90.00
_cell.angle_beta   90.00
_cell.angle_gamma   90.00
#
_symmetry.space_group_name_H-M   'P 1'
#
loop_
_entity.id
_entity.type
_entity.pdbx_description
1 polymer ?
#
loop_
_entity_poly.entity_id
_entity_poly.type
_entity_poly.pdbx_seq_one_letter_code
_entity_poly.pdbx_strand_id
1 'polypeptide(L)'
;ALLVALTRSLPNMLVLQRLHLAGCRLWDTGLALLLPHLMARSGLSRLTHLSLAMNGLRDLKLIQRFCQERAAAQRQRQAPSLVILDLSMNPNLGAVEAAAPSRF
;
A
#
# COMPACT_ATOMS: atom_id res chain seq x y z
N ALA A 1 -10.55 -14.26 -2.63
CA ALA A 1 -9.65 -15.24 -3.29
C ALA A 1 -8.29 -14.62 -3.67
N LEU A 2 -8.26 -13.55 -4.48
CA LEU A 2 -7.02 -12.92 -4.96
C LEU A 2 -6.14 -12.34 -3.83
N LEU A 3 -6.73 -11.57 -2.90
CA LEU A 3 -5.99 -10.96 -1.80
C LEU A 3 -5.26 -11.99 -0.93
N VAL A 4 -5.94 -13.11 -0.65
CA VAL A 4 -5.40 -14.25 0.12
C VAL A 4 -4.29 -14.98 -0.63
N ALA A 5 -4.38 -15.07 -1.96
CA ALA A 5 -3.28 -15.61 -2.75
C ALA A 5 -2.05 -14.68 -2.70
N LEU A 6 -2.27 -13.36 -2.80
CA LEU A 6 -1.21 -12.37 -2.72
C LEU A 6 -0.50 -12.37 -1.36
N THR A 7 -1.24 -12.36 -0.25
CA THR A 7 -0.64 -12.38 1.10
C THR A 7 0.26 -13.60 1.32
N ARG A 8 -0.09 -14.76 0.74
CA ARG A 8 0.73 -15.98 0.78
C ARG A 8 1.95 -15.95 -0.13
N SER A 9 1.88 -15.21 -1.24
CA SER A 9 2.90 -15.23 -2.29
C SER A 9 3.96 -14.14 -2.11
N LEU A 10 3.55 -12.94 -1.68
CA LEU A 10 4.42 -11.76 -1.55
C LEU A 10 5.69 -11.99 -0.71
N PRO A 11 5.66 -12.72 0.42
CA PRO A 11 6.87 -12.98 1.21
C PRO A 11 7.97 -13.74 0.45
N ASN A 12 7.59 -14.51 -0.58
CA ASN A 12 8.53 -15.33 -1.36
C ASN A 12 9.02 -14.62 -2.64
N MET A 13 8.51 -13.43 -2.94
CA MET A 13 8.83 -12.68 -4.16
C MET A 13 10.08 -11.79 -3.98
N LEU A 14 11.22 -12.42 -3.73
CA LEU A 14 12.49 -11.74 -3.41
C LEU A 14 13.02 -10.83 -4.51
N VAL A 15 12.67 -11.14 -5.78
CA VAL A 15 13.18 -10.44 -6.95
C VAL A 15 12.17 -9.46 -7.57
N LEU A 16 10.96 -9.35 -7.00
CA LEU A 16 9.92 -8.51 -7.56
C LEU A 16 10.29 -7.04 -7.42
N GLN A 17 10.39 -6.34 -8.56
CA GLN A 17 10.72 -4.92 -8.60
C GLN A 17 9.49 -4.02 -8.74
N ARG A 18 8.44 -4.52 -9.40
CA ARG A 18 7.24 -3.76 -9.72
C ARG A 18 6.01 -4.57 -9.35
N LEU A 19 5.13 -3.98 -8.57
CA LEU A 19 3.85 -4.57 -8.18
C LEU A 19 2.72 -3.61 -8.57
N HIS A 20 1.88 -4.05 -9.49
CA HIS A 20 0.73 -3.28 -9.97
C HIS A 20 -0.55 -3.92 -9.41
N LEU A 21 -1.22 -3.19 -8.52
CA LEU A 21 -2.50 -3.58 -7.92
C LEU A 21 -3.59 -2.55 -8.25
N ALA A 22 -3.43 -1.82 -9.36
CA ALA A 22 -4.39 -0.82 -9.76
C ALA A 22 -5.76 -1.45 -10.07
N GLY A 23 -6.84 -0.86 -9.58
CA GLY A 23 -8.20 -1.36 -9.85
C GLY A 23 -8.57 -2.65 -9.12
N CYS A 24 -7.75 -3.13 -8.16
CA CYS A 24 -8.02 -4.36 -7.42
C CYS A 24 -9.11 -4.23 -6.34
N ARG A 25 -9.70 -3.04 -6.17
CA ARG A 25 -10.72 -2.72 -5.16
C ARG A 25 -10.29 -3.15 -3.75
N LEU A 26 -9.03 -2.88 -3.41
CA LEU A 26 -8.46 -3.26 -2.12
C LEU A 26 -9.21 -2.61 -0.96
N TRP A 27 -9.61 -1.34 -1.10
CA TRP A 27 -10.04 -0.49 0.01
C TRP A 27 -9.00 -0.44 1.14
N ASP A 28 -9.29 0.33 2.19
CA ASP A 28 -8.35 0.45 3.32
C ASP A 28 -8.17 -0.91 4.03
N THR A 29 -9.23 -1.73 4.09
CA THR A 29 -9.21 -3.06 4.72
C THR A 29 -8.30 -4.05 3.98
N GLY A 30 -8.38 -4.11 2.65
CA GLY A 30 -7.52 -4.98 1.86
C GLY A 30 -6.07 -4.50 1.86
N LEU A 31 -5.84 -3.18 1.85
CA LEU A 31 -4.49 -2.64 1.98
C LEU A 31 -3.89 -2.93 3.37
N ALA A 32 -4.68 -2.82 4.44
CA ALA A 32 -4.24 -3.15 5.79
C ALA A 32 -3.81 -4.61 5.93
N LEU A 33 -4.50 -5.53 5.23
CA LEU A 33 -4.11 -6.94 5.18
C LEU A 33 -2.82 -7.18 4.38
N LEU A 34 -2.58 -6.41 3.31
CA LEU A 34 -1.38 -6.55 2.50
C LEU A 34 -0.16 -5.87 3.11
N LEU A 35 -0.36 -4.80 3.91
CA LEU A 35 0.70 -3.96 4.45
C LEU A 35 1.84 -4.79 5.07
N PRO A 36 1.60 -5.69 6.05
CA PRO A 36 2.66 -6.44 6.71
C PRO A 36 3.55 -7.22 5.74
N HIS A 37 3.00 -7.67 4.61
CA HIS A 37 3.72 -8.41 3.59
C HIS A 37 4.50 -7.51 2.63
N LEU A 38 3.99 -6.30 2.35
CA LEU A 38 4.73 -5.25 1.62
C LEU A 38 5.90 -4.68 2.44
N MET A 39 5.79 -4.80 3.76
CA MET A 39 6.75 -4.30 4.77
C MET A 39 7.76 -5.37 5.21
N ALA A 40 7.50 -6.64 4.89
CA ALA A 40 8.27 -7.76 5.39
C ALA A 40 9.73 -7.65 4.93
N ARG A 41 10.69 -7.80 5.85
CA ARG A 41 12.12 -7.76 5.53
C ARG A 41 12.53 -8.81 4.49
N SER A 42 11.86 -9.96 4.48
CA SER A 42 12.10 -11.05 3.55
C SER A 42 11.34 -10.89 2.24
N GLY A 43 10.16 -10.26 2.23
CA GLY A 43 9.35 -10.08 1.03
C GLY A 43 9.67 -8.77 0.32
N LEU A 44 9.82 -8.77 -1.00
CA LEU A 44 9.88 -7.53 -1.78
C LEU A 44 11.09 -6.62 -1.48
N SER A 45 12.22 -7.21 -1.10
CA SER A 45 13.51 -6.52 -0.91
C SER A 45 14.09 -5.89 -2.18
N ARG A 46 13.43 -6.04 -3.33
CA ARG A 46 13.77 -5.37 -4.59
C ARG A 46 12.67 -4.45 -5.13
N LEU A 47 11.58 -4.28 -4.39
CA LEU A 47 10.45 -3.48 -4.83
C LEU A 47 10.82 -2.00 -4.86
N THR A 48 10.71 -1.43 -6.06
CA THR A 48 10.97 -0.02 -6.35
C THR A 48 9.72 0.68 -6.88
N HIS A 49 8.73 -0.08 -7.36
CA HIS A 49 7.50 0.46 -7.94
C HIS A 49 6.28 -0.25 -7.36
N LEU A 50 5.38 0.53 -6.77
CA LEU A 50 4.09 0.06 -6.27
C LEU A 50 2.98 0.97 -6.79
N SER A 51 2.04 0.39 -7.55
CA SER A 51 0.80 1.10 -7.93
C SER A 51 -0.38 0.54 -7.15
N LEU A 52 -1.03 1.43 -6.41
CA LEU A 52 -2.28 1.23 -5.68
C LEU A 52 -3.39 2.14 -6.24
N ALA A 53 -3.24 2.60 -7.48
CA ALA A 53 -4.21 3.47 -8.11
C ALA A 53 -5.61 2.85 -8.18
N MET A 54 -6.66 3.67 -8.12
CA MET A 54 -8.04 3.19 -8.32
C MET A 54 -8.43 2.03 -7.38
N ASN A 55 -8.11 2.13 -6.09
CA ASN A 55 -8.46 1.11 -5.09
C ASN A 55 -9.51 1.57 -4.06
N GLY A 56 -9.97 2.81 -4.17
CA GLY A 56 -10.93 3.39 -3.22
C GLY A 56 -10.32 3.62 -1.84
N LEU A 57 -9.02 3.87 -1.77
CA LEU A 57 -8.31 4.17 -0.52
C LEU A 57 -8.76 5.52 0.04
N ARG A 58 -8.90 5.59 1.37
CA ARG A 58 -9.32 6.79 2.10
C ARG A 58 -8.38 7.10 3.26
N ASP A 59 -7.89 6.08 3.94
CA ASP A 59 -7.09 6.23 5.15
C ASP A 59 -5.65 6.69 4.84
N LEU A 60 -5.43 8.00 4.98
CA LEU A 60 -4.12 8.60 4.80
C LEU A 60 -3.11 8.12 5.85
N LYS A 61 -3.54 7.77 7.07
CA LYS A 61 -2.65 7.28 8.12
C LYS A 61 -2.06 5.93 7.74
N LEU A 62 -2.82 5.08 7.07
CA LEU A 62 -2.35 3.80 6.55
C LEU A 62 -1.23 3.98 5.51
N ILE A 63 -1.39 4.93 4.59
CA ILE A 63 -0.37 5.28 3.59
C ILE A 63 0.87 5.88 4.27
N GLN A 64 0.67 6.81 5.21
CA GLN A 64 1.76 7.43 5.95
C GLN A 64 2.58 6.38 6.70
N ARG A 65 1.92 5.42 7.37
CA ARG A 65 2.58 4.32 8.06
C ARG A 65 3.44 3.49 7.11
N PHE A 66 2.89 3.10 5.96
CA PHE A 66 3.65 2.38 4.94
C PHE A 66 4.90 3.14 4.49
N CYS A 67 4.77 4.44 4.19
CA CYS A 67 5.90 5.28 3.79
C CYS A 67 6.96 5.38 4.89
N GLN A 68 6.55 5.56 6.14
CA GLN A 68 7.46 5.64 7.28
C GLN A 68 8.26 4.36 7.49
N GLU A 69 7.57 3.22 7.49
CA GLU A 69 8.21 1.91 7.68
C GLU A 69 9.12 1.57 6.47
N ARG A 70 8.73 1.91 5.23
CA ARG A 70 9.61 1.76 4.05
C ARG A 70 10.86 2.64 4.13
N ALA A 71 10.70 3.90 4.55
CA ALA A 71 11.84 4.79 4.75
C ALA A 71 12.78 4.30 5.86
N ALA A 72 12.23 3.71 6.94
CA ALA A 72 13.02 3.10 8.00
C ALA A 72 13.80 1.87 7.50
N ALA A 73 13.16 0.99 6.72
CA ALA A 73 13.82 -0.16 6.10
C ALA A 73 14.95 0.26 5.14
N GLN A 74 14.73 1.34 4.37
CA GLN A 74 15.77 1.91 3.52
C GLN A 74 16.97 2.41 4.32
N ARG A 75 16.74 3.16 5.41
CA ARG A 75 17.80 3.65 6.30
C ARG A 75 18.61 2.50 6.92
N GLN A 76 17.96 1.38 7.22
CA GLN A 76 18.60 0.17 7.75
C GLN A 76 19.26 -0.70 6.67
N ARG A 77 19.30 -0.26 5.40
CA ARG A 77 19.80 -1.04 4.25
C ARG A 77 19.10 -2.39 4.06
N GLN A 78 17.85 -2.51 4.52
CA GLN A 78 17.04 -3.72 4.43
C GLN A 78 16.11 -3.73 3.22
N ALA A 79 15.89 -2.57 2.61
CA ALA A 79 15.12 -2.43 1.38
C ALA A 79 15.71 -1.30 0.51
N PRO A 80 15.55 -1.37 -0.82
CA PRO A 80 15.88 -0.27 -1.72
C PRO A 80 14.85 0.85 -1.56
N SER A 81 15.19 2.01 -2.11
CA SER A 81 14.24 3.11 -2.19
C SER A 81 13.03 2.72 -3.04
N LEU A 82 11.83 3.05 -2.56
CA LEU A 82 10.62 2.97 -3.36
C LEU A 82 10.57 4.22 -4.26
N VAL A 83 10.88 4.03 -5.53
CA VAL A 83 10.98 5.10 -6.54
C VAL A 83 9.60 5.61 -6.92
N ILE A 84 8.64 4.70 -7.10
CA ILE A 84 7.26 5.05 -7.47
C ILE A 84 6.30 4.46 -6.46
N LEU A 85 5.48 5.33 -5.88
CA LEU A 85 4.26 5.00 -5.17
C LEU A 85 3.10 5.73 -5.86
N ASP A 86 2.36 5.01 -6.68
CA ASP A 86 1.21 5.55 -7.40
C ASP A 86 -0.08 5.33 -6.60
N LEU A 87 -0.64 6.43 -6.12
CA LEU A 87 -1.89 6.50 -5.36
C LEU A 87 -3.01 7.19 -6.15
N SER A 88 -2.79 7.44 -7.45
CA SER A 88 -3.73 8.18 -8.29
C SER A 88 -5.11 7.52 -8.33
N MET A 89 -6.14 8.29 -8.72
CA MET A 89 -7.51 7.76 -8.86
C MET A 89 -8.08 7.16 -7.56
N ASN A 90 -7.59 7.58 -6.39
CA ASN A 90 -8.24 7.37 -5.09
C ASN A 90 -8.86 8.69 -4.62
N PRO A 91 -10.06 9.07 -5.13
CA PRO A 91 -10.58 10.45 -5.03
C PRO A 91 -10.89 10.89 -3.59
N ASN A 92 -11.04 9.95 -2.66
CA ASN A 92 -11.37 10.22 -1.27
C ASN A 92 -10.16 10.02 -0.33
N LEU A 93 -8.94 9.86 -0.87
CA LEU A 93 -7.74 9.67 -0.06
C LEU A 93 -7.44 10.92 0.76
N GLY A 94 -7.48 10.81 2.08
CA GLY A 94 -7.28 11.94 3.00
C GLY A 94 -8.46 12.92 3.05
N ALA A 95 -9.60 12.59 2.43
CA ALA A 95 -10.81 13.38 2.59
C ALA A 95 -11.28 13.28 4.05
N VAL A 96 -11.43 14.43 4.71
CA VAL A 96 -12.17 14.51 5.97
C VAL A 96 -13.63 14.29 5.61
N GLU A 97 -14.32 13.34 6.25
CA GLU A 97 -15.77 13.21 6.06
C GLU A 97 -16.40 14.58 6.32
N ALA A 98 -16.96 15.19 5.28
CA ALA A 98 -17.75 16.38 5.45
C ALA A 98 -18.91 15.98 6.36
N ALA A 99 -18.92 16.51 7.58
CA ALA A 99 -20.02 16.34 8.51
C ALA A 99 -21.31 16.59 7.74
N ALA A 100 -22.17 15.56 7.65
CA ALA A 100 -23.46 15.71 7.00
C ALA A 100 -24.15 16.93 7.61
N PRO A 101 -24.70 17.87 6.82
CA PRO A 101 -25.38 19.01 7.38
C PRO A 101 -26.55 18.48 8.22
N SER A 102 -26.49 18.74 9.52
CA SER A 102 -27.56 18.45 10.46
C SER A 102 -28.84 19.09 9.91
N ARG A 103 -29.75 18.27 9.40
CA ARG A 103 -31.09 18.73 9.04
C ARG A 103 -31.80 19.04 10.36
N PHE A 104 -31.95 20.33 10.66
CA PHE A 104 -32.91 20.84 11.64
C PHE A 104 -34.33 20.67 11.09
#